data_AF-A0A940UTF7-F1
#
_entry.id   AF-A0A940UTF7-F1
#
_cell.length_a   1.000
_cell.length_b   1.000
_cell.length_c   1.000
_cell.angle_alpha   90.00
_cell.angle_beta   90.00
_cell.angle_gamma   90.00
#
_symmetry.space_group_name_H-M   'P 1'
#
loop_
_entity.id
_entity.type
_entity.pdbx_description
1 polymer ?
#
loop_
_entity_poly.entity_id
_entity_poly.type
_entity_poly.pdbx_seq_one_letter_code
_entity_poly.pdbx_strand_id
1 'polypeptide(L)'
;DFQTISNELISATKGVNNFFAGQKMTKIIANLEHMTQTLSDSANQISRIIGDGRADALLTDARDTVRDAKETIAHLKQELEKMKLAETTGKANKLIDDISRRSKTITTEVQQTSENLRRASDNLDQLIQRLKADPSDILFSDPPPRKKR
;
A
#
# COMPACT_ATOMS: atom_id res chain seq x y z
N ASP A 1 -19.36 28.31 -36.42
CA ASP A 1 -18.93 26.90 -36.33
C ASP A 1 -17.52 26.65 -35.82
N PHE A 2 -16.46 27.14 -36.46
CA PHE A 2 -15.09 26.82 -36.03
C PHE A 2 -14.74 27.29 -34.60
N GLN A 3 -15.24 28.47 -34.19
CA GLN A 3 -15.09 28.96 -32.82
C GLN A 3 -15.84 28.13 -31.79
N THR A 4 -17.03 27.62 -32.12
CA THR A 4 -17.81 26.76 -31.23
C THR A 4 -17.09 25.43 -31.01
N ILE A 5 -16.59 24.81 -32.08
CA ILE A 5 -15.81 23.57 -32.02
C ILE A 5 -14.50 23.78 -31.25
N SER A 6 -13.81 24.90 -31.48
CA SER A 6 -12.60 25.27 -30.73
C SER A 6 -12.88 25.46 -29.24
N ASN A 7 -13.97 26.15 -28.89
CA ASN A 7 -14.38 26.37 -27.50
C ASN A 7 -14.79 25.06 -26.81
N GLU A 8 -15.48 24.15 -27.52
CA GLU A 8 -15.80 22.82 -27.02
C GLU A 8 -14.55 21.97 -26.83
N LEU A 9 -13.59 22.02 -27.77
CA LEU A 9 -12.32 21.30 -27.66
C LEU A 9 -11.49 21.80 -26.46
N ILE A 10 -11.42 23.12 -26.26
CA ILE A 10 -10.77 23.75 -25.11
C ILE A 10 -11.48 23.37 -23.80
N SER A 11 -12.82 23.33 -23.80
CA SER A 11 -13.62 22.97 -22.63
C SER A 11 -13.52 21.49 -22.27
N ALA A 12 -13.50 20.59 -23.26
CA ALA A 12 -13.23 19.17 -23.08
C ALA A 12 -11.81 18.96 -22.52
N THR A 13 -10.83 19.68 -23.05
CA THR A 13 -9.44 19.65 -22.58
C THR A 13 -9.32 20.16 -21.14
N LYS A 14 -10.02 21.25 -20.79
CA LYS A 14 -10.12 21.78 -19.42
C LYS A 14 -10.88 20.84 -18.48
N GLY A 15 -11.94 20.18 -18.95
CA GLY A 15 -12.74 19.21 -18.20
C GLY A 15 -11.93 17.95 -17.87
N VAL A 16 -11.15 17.45 -18.83
CA VAL A 16 -10.18 16.36 -18.60
C VAL A 16 -9.08 16.81 -17.63
N ASN A 17 -8.53 18.02 -17.79
CA ASN A 17 -7.54 18.56 -16.84
C ASN A 17 -8.10 18.69 -15.42
N ASN A 18 -9.31 19.24 -15.25
CA ASN A 18 -9.90 19.46 -13.92
C ASN A 18 -10.39 18.16 -13.26
N PHE A 19 -10.91 17.21 -14.03
CA PHE A 19 -11.39 15.92 -13.51
C PHE A 19 -10.24 14.97 -13.13
N PHE A 20 -9.12 14.99 -13.88
CA PHE A 20 -8.00 14.07 -13.65
C PHE A 20 -6.81 14.65 -12.86
N ALA A 21 -6.52 15.96 -12.94
CA ALA A 21 -5.30 16.53 -12.32
C ALA A 21 -5.45 16.93 -10.85
N GLY A 22 -6.68 17.10 -10.34
CA GLY A 22 -6.92 17.61 -8.98
C GLY A 22 -7.52 16.56 -8.04
N GLN A 23 -8.86 16.48 -8.02
CA GLN A 23 -9.59 15.80 -6.95
C GLN A 23 -9.39 14.29 -6.91
N LYS A 24 -9.41 13.62 -8.07
CA LYS A 24 -9.25 12.16 -8.14
C LYS A 24 -7.84 11.75 -7.68
N MET A 25 -6.82 12.49 -8.08
CA MET A 25 -5.45 12.15 -7.71
C MET A 25 -5.16 12.43 -6.24
N THR A 26 -5.65 13.55 -5.71
CA THR A 26 -5.60 13.81 -4.27
C THR A 26 -6.28 12.70 -3.48
N LYS A 27 -7.43 12.19 -3.95
CA LYS A 27 -8.11 11.06 -3.30
C LYS A 27 -7.33 9.75 -3.38
N ILE A 28 -6.70 9.45 -4.51
CA ILE A 28 -5.83 8.28 -4.66
C ILE A 28 -4.68 8.35 -3.67
N ILE A 29 -3.98 9.49 -3.59
CA ILE A 29 -2.90 9.70 -2.63
C ILE A 29 -3.38 9.52 -1.20
N ALA A 30 -4.50 10.13 -0.83
CA ALA A 30 -5.07 9.99 0.52
C ALA A 30 -5.41 8.52 0.86
N ASN A 31 -5.95 7.76 -0.11
CA ASN A 31 -6.22 6.34 0.08
C ASN A 31 -4.93 5.53 0.24
N LEU A 32 -3.89 5.82 -0.55
CA LEU A 32 -2.58 5.17 -0.43
C LEU A 32 -1.96 5.46 0.95
N GLU A 33 -2.03 6.70 1.43
CA GLU A 33 -1.56 7.07 2.77
C GLU A 33 -2.30 6.29 3.86
N HIS A 34 -3.63 6.20 3.76
CA HIS A 34 -4.42 5.43 4.71
C HIS A 34 -4.06 3.95 4.69
N MET A 35 -3.92 3.34 3.50
CA MET A 35 -3.51 1.94 3.36
C MET A 35 -2.12 1.68 3.96
N THR A 36 -1.15 2.54 3.64
CA THR A 36 0.21 2.47 4.19
C THR A 36 0.21 2.64 5.71
N GLN A 37 -0.64 3.51 6.26
CA GLN A 37 -0.78 3.68 7.70
C GLN A 37 -1.38 2.43 8.35
N THR A 38 -2.47 1.87 7.80
CA THR A 38 -3.06 0.62 8.28
C THR A 38 -2.05 -0.53 8.26
N LEU A 39 -1.22 -0.65 7.21
CA LEU A 39 -0.15 -1.65 7.15
C LEU A 39 0.87 -1.43 8.27
N SER A 40 1.31 -0.20 8.48
CA SER A 40 2.23 0.16 9.57
C SER A 40 1.67 -0.19 10.95
N ASP A 41 0.41 0.12 11.20
CA ASP A 41 -0.26 -0.17 12.47
C ASP A 41 -0.39 -1.67 12.70
N SER A 42 -0.73 -2.43 11.65
CA SER A 42 -0.80 -3.90 11.69
C SER A 42 0.56 -4.52 12.01
N ALA A 43 1.62 -4.07 11.34
CA ALA A 43 2.99 -4.53 11.61
C ALA A 43 3.42 -4.23 13.05
N ASN A 44 3.10 -3.03 13.56
CA ASN A 44 3.39 -2.64 14.94
C ASN A 44 2.62 -3.47 15.96
N GLN A 45 1.34 -3.79 15.70
CA GLN A 45 0.54 -4.65 16.57
C GLN A 45 1.14 -6.06 16.64
N ILE A 46 1.53 -6.63 15.50
CA ILE A 46 2.17 -7.95 15.42
C ILE A 46 3.49 -7.94 16.19
N SER A 47 4.34 -6.92 15.98
CA SER A 47 5.61 -6.77 16.71
C SER A 47 5.43 -6.80 18.23
N ARG A 48 4.37 -6.19 18.77
CA ARG A 48 4.06 -6.23 20.21
C ARG A 48 3.67 -7.62 20.72
N ILE A 49 3.02 -8.44 19.88
CA ILE A 49 2.56 -9.79 20.26
C ILE A 49 3.74 -10.77 20.29
N ILE A 50 4.64 -10.68 19.31
CA ILE A 50 5.70 -11.68 19.11
C ILE A 50 6.96 -11.34 19.94
N GLY A 51 7.17 -10.06 20.28
CA GLY A 51 8.43 -9.58 20.87
C GLY A 51 9.56 -9.49 19.84
N ASP A 52 10.68 -8.85 20.20
CA ASP A 52 11.84 -8.72 19.32
C ASP A 52 12.44 -10.11 19.01
N GLY A 53 12.47 -10.51 17.73
CA GLY A 53 13.34 -11.59 17.25
C GLY A 53 12.72 -12.84 16.61
N ARG A 54 11.38 -13.03 16.58
CA ARG A 54 10.77 -14.24 15.96
C ARG A 54 10.00 -14.02 14.66
N ALA A 55 9.81 -12.77 14.23
CA ALA A 55 9.13 -12.44 12.97
C ALA A 55 9.87 -11.37 12.15
N ASP A 56 11.19 -11.28 12.33
CA ASP A 56 11.99 -10.19 11.79
C ASP A 56 11.86 -10.05 10.27
N ALA A 57 11.79 -11.15 9.51
CA ALA A 57 11.65 -11.07 8.06
C ALA A 57 10.32 -10.45 7.63
N LEU A 58 9.18 -10.95 8.14
CA LEU A 58 7.84 -10.41 7.80
C LEU A 58 7.66 -8.96 8.27
N LEU A 59 8.18 -8.63 9.46
CA LEU A 59 8.12 -7.27 9.99
C LEU A 59 9.04 -6.32 9.24
N THR A 60 10.20 -6.80 8.78
CA THR A 60 11.13 -6.04 7.93
C THR A 60 10.50 -5.79 6.57
N ASP A 61 9.96 -6.81 5.90
CA ASP A 61 9.24 -6.67 4.63
C ASP A 61 8.10 -5.66 4.73
N ALA A 62 7.35 -5.67 5.85
CA ALA A 62 6.29 -4.69 6.09
C ALA A 62 6.82 -3.27 6.30
N ARG A 63 7.90 -3.10 7.07
CA ARG A 63 8.54 -1.80 7.27
C ARG A 63 9.10 -1.24 5.98
N ASP A 64 9.72 -2.08 5.15
CA ASP A 64 10.25 -1.71 3.85
C ASP A 64 9.14 -1.34 2.88
N THR A 65 8.06 -2.14 2.79
CA THR A 65 6.87 -1.80 1.99
C THR A 65 6.29 -0.44 2.42
N VAL A 66 6.20 -0.17 3.73
CA VAL A 66 5.71 1.12 4.25
C VAL A 66 6.65 2.26 3.87
N ARG A 67 7.97 2.06 3.95
CA ARG A 67 8.98 3.05 3.58
C ARG A 67 8.90 3.38 2.10
N ASP A 68 8.92 2.37 1.23
CA ASP A 68 8.89 2.53 -0.22
C ASP A 68 7.57 3.17 -0.69
N ALA A 69 6.45 2.80 -0.06
CA ALA A 69 5.16 3.43 -0.31
C ALA A 69 5.16 4.91 0.07
N LYS A 70 5.71 5.28 1.25
CA LYS A 70 5.82 6.68 1.70
C LYS A 70 6.70 7.51 0.77
N GLU A 71 7.86 6.99 0.38
CA GLU A 71 8.76 7.64 -0.59
C GLU A 71 8.04 7.87 -1.93
N THR A 72 7.35 6.85 -2.44
CA THR A 72 6.62 6.97 -3.70
C THR A 72 5.48 7.97 -3.59
N ILE A 73 4.68 7.95 -2.52
CA ILE A 73 3.61 8.93 -2.27
C ILE A 73 4.18 10.35 -2.24
N ALA A 74 5.33 10.57 -1.59
CA ALA A 74 5.99 11.87 -1.56
C ALA A 74 6.38 12.34 -2.98
N HIS A 75 6.93 11.45 -3.81
CA HIS A 75 7.19 11.76 -5.21
C HIS A 75 5.91 12.08 -6.00
N LEU A 76 4.82 11.34 -5.80
CA LEU A 76 3.54 11.62 -6.46
C LEU A 76 3.00 13.01 -6.11
N LYS A 77 3.14 13.43 -4.85
CA LYS A 77 2.75 14.78 -4.40
C LYS A 77 3.58 15.86 -5.11
N GLN A 78 4.90 15.69 -5.17
CA GLN A 78 5.79 16.63 -5.87
C GLN A 78 5.46 16.76 -7.35
N GLU A 79 5.19 15.63 -8.03
CA GLU A 79 4.82 15.66 -9.44
C GLU A 79 3.47 16.35 -9.67
N LEU A 80 2.50 16.16 -8.78
CA LEU A 80 1.22 16.90 -8.86
C LEU A 80 1.38 18.40 -8.65
N GLU A 81 2.27 18.82 -7.76
CA GLU A 81 2.59 20.24 -7.60
C GLU A 81 3.22 20.81 -8.89
N LYS A 82 4.13 20.07 -9.53
CA LYS A 82 4.71 20.46 -10.82
C LYS A 82 3.65 20.55 -11.93
N MET A 83 2.66 19.65 -11.95
CA MET A 83 1.54 19.75 -12.90
C MET A 83 0.72 21.01 -12.73
N LYS A 84 0.43 21.41 -11.47
CA LYS A 84 -0.32 22.64 -11.19
C LYS A 84 0.41 23.89 -11.72
N LEU A 85 1.73 23.82 -11.85
CA LEU A 85 2.59 24.91 -12.34
C LEU A 85 2.80 24.90 -13.86
N ALA A 86 2.59 23.77 -14.54
CA ALA A 86 2.85 23.61 -15.97
C ALA A 86 1.55 23.70 -16.79
N GLU A 87 1.37 24.75 -17.59
CA GLU A 87 0.19 24.96 -18.45
C GLU A 87 0.06 23.96 -19.62
N THR A 88 0.94 22.98 -19.76
CA THR A 88 1.05 22.15 -20.97
C THR A 88 0.40 20.76 -20.83
N THR A 89 -0.69 20.53 -21.57
CA THR A 89 -1.51 19.30 -21.60
C THR A 89 -0.74 18.02 -21.98
N GLY A 90 0.29 18.10 -22.82
CA GLY A 90 1.07 16.92 -23.24
C GLY A 90 1.92 16.30 -22.13
N LYS A 91 2.45 17.13 -21.21
CA LYS A 91 3.22 16.64 -20.04
C LYS A 91 2.28 16.08 -18.96
N ALA A 92 1.07 16.65 -18.86
CA ALA A 92 0.05 16.20 -17.92
C ALA A 92 -0.38 14.74 -18.17
N ASN A 93 -0.65 14.36 -19.43
CA ASN A 93 -1.10 12.99 -19.74
C ASN A 93 -0.07 11.91 -19.39
N LYS A 94 1.20 12.13 -19.76
CA LYS A 94 2.28 11.17 -19.42
C LYS A 94 2.44 11.02 -17.92
N LEU A 95 2.36 12.12 -17.19
CA LEU A 95 2.49 12.07 -15.75
C LEU A 95 1.29 11.38 -15.08
N ILE A 96 0.07 11.58 -15.58
CA ILE A 96 -1.12 10.84 -15.11
C ILE A 96 -0.94 9.32 -15.29
N ASP A 97 -0.40 8.89 -16.43
CA ASP A 97 -0.13 7.47 -16.69
C ASP A 97 0.92 6.92 -15.72
N ASP A 98 2.01 7.66 -15.49
CA ASP A 98 3.07 7.26 -14.57
C ASP A 98 2.56 7.17 -13.13
N ILE A 99 1.77 8.15 -12.68
CA ILE A 99 1.14 8.11 -11.36
C ILE A 99 0.21 6.89 -11.23
N SER A 100 -0.60 6.62 -12.26
CA SER A 100 -1.53 5.49 -12.26
C SER A 100 -0.79 4.14 -12.14
N ARG A 101 0.34 4.00 -12.84
CA ARG A 101 1.20 2.80 -12.74
C ARG A 101 1.80 2.64 -11.35
N ARG A 102 2.41 3.70 -10.81
CA ARG A 102 3.03 3.69 -9.47
C ARG A 102 2.00 3.40 -8.37
N SER A 103 0.83 4.03 -8.46
CA SER A 103 -0.27 3.78 -7.53
C SER A 103 -0.72 2.31 -7.53
N LYS A 104 -0.80 1.70 -8.72
CA LYS A 104 -1.15 0.28 -8.84
C LYS A 104 -0.09 -0.62 -8.20
N THR A 105 1.19 -0.35 -8.43
CA THR A 105 2.30 -1.09 -7.80
C THR A 105 2.21 -1.05 -6.28
N ILE A 106 2.12 0.15 -5.68
CA ILE A 106 1.99 0.30 -4.23
C ILE A 106 0.78 -0.45 -3.69
N THR A 107 -0.37 -0.34 -4.37
CA THR A 107 -1.60 -1.01 -3.95
C THR A 107 -1.38 -2.52 -3.89
N THR A 108 -0.74 -3.10 -4.91
CA THR A 108 -0.44 -4.54 -4.95
C THR A 108 0.53 -4.95 -3.85
N GLU A 109 1.62 -4.22 -3.65
CA GLU A 109 2.62 -4.52 -2.62
C GLU A 109 2.02 -4.43 -1.22
N VAL A 110 1.32 -3.34 -0.92
CA VAL A 110 0.64 -3.16 0.38
C VAL A 110 -0.40 -4.24 0.62
N GLN A 111 -1.19 -4.63 -0.39
CA GLN A 111 -2.17 -5.72 -0.27
C GLN A 111 -1.51 -7.06 0.02
N GLN A 112 -0.45 -7.40 -0.71
CA GLN A 112 0.27 -8.66 -0.54
C GLN A 112 0.90 -8.77 0.86
N THR A 113 1.57 -7.70 1.30
CA THR A 113 2.19 -7.63 2.62
C THR A 113 1.11 -7.66 3.72
N SER A 114 0.00 -6.95 3.54
CA SER A 114 -1.12 -6.96 4.49
C SER A 114 -1.72 -8.37 4.64
N GLU A 115 -1.88 -9.10 3.54
CA GLU A 115 -2.39 -10.48 3.59
C GLU A 115 -1.41 -11.42 4.29
N ASN A 116 -0.10 -11.24 4.08
CA ASN A 116 0.92 -11.99 4.81
C ASN A 116 0.82 -11.73 6.32
N LEU A 117 0.70 -10.47 6.73
CA LEU A 117 0.53 -10.08 8.13
C LEU A 117 -0.77 -10.61 8.74
N ARG A 118 -1.87 -10.60 7.97
CA ARG A 118 -3.15 -11.17 8.41
C ARG A 118 -3.02 -12.66 8.70
N ARG A 119 -2.45 -13.43 7.76
CA ARG A 119 -2.20 -14.87 7.96
C ARG A 119 -1.27 -15.16 9.13
N ALA A 120 -0.22 -14.37 9.30
CA ALA A 120 0.67 -14.49 10.45
C ALA A 120 -0.08 -14.24 11.76
N SER A 121 -0.96 -13.23 11.80
CA SER A 121 -1.78 -12.91 12.96
C SER A 121 -2.76 -14.04 13.30
N ASP A 122 -3.46 -14.58 12.30
CA ASP A 122 -4.40 -15.70 12.49
C ASP A 122 -3.68 -16.94 13.07
N ASN A 123 -2.47 -17.24 12.57
CA ASN A 123 -1.66 -18.34 13.08
C ASN A 123 -1.20 -18.11 14.54
N LEU A 124 -0.80 -16.88 14.88
CA LEU A 124 -0.42 -16.51 16.25
C LEU A 124 -1.60 -16.61 17.21
N ASP A 125 -2.79 -16.18 16.79
CA ASP A 125 -3.99 -16.29 17.62
C ASP A 125 -4.33 -17.76 17.91
N GLN A 126 -4.29 -18.62 16.88
CA GLN A 126 -4.47 -20.07 17.07
C GLN A 126 -3.43 -20.66 18.03
N LEU A 127 -2.17 -20.24 17.91
CA LEU A 127 -1.10 -20.70 18.80
C LEU A 127 -1.36 -20.28 20.24
N ILE A 128 -1.77 -19.03 20.48
CA ILE A 128 -2.10 -18.50 21.81
C ILE A 128 -3.31 -19.24 22.38
N GLN A 129 -4.33 -19.52 21.57
CA GLN A 129 -5.50 -20.28 22.01
C GLN A 129 -5.13 -21.71 22.43
N ARG A 130 -4.28 -22.41 21.64
CA ARG A 130 -3.78 -23.74 22.00
C ARG A 130 -2.96 -23.72 23.28
N LEU A 131 -2.04 -22.76 23.41
CA LEU A 131 -1.23 -22.60 24.61
C LEU A 131 -2.10 -22.36 25.87
N LYS A 132 -3.20 -21.61 25.75
CA LYS A 132 -4.16 -21.39 26.84
C LYS A 132 -4.98 -22.64 27.17
N ALA A 133 -5.37 -23.41 26.16
CA ALA A 133 -6.22 -24.58 26.33
C ALA A 133 -5.46 -25.80 26.86
N ASP A 134 -4.25 -26.04 26.34
CA ASP A 134 -3.36 -27.13 26.76
C ASP A 134 -1.89 -26.69 26.65
N PRO A 135 -1.33 -26.10 27.72
CA PRO A 135 0.06 -25.65 27.71
C PRO A 135 1.07 -26.80 27.62
N SER A 136 0.67 -28.01 28.04
CA SER A 136 1.55 -29.18 28.07
C SER A 136 1.83 -29.71 26.66
N ASP A 137 0.82 -29.68 25.79
CA ASP A 137 0.92 -30.07 24.38
C ASP A 137 1.93 -29.21 23.59
N ILE A 138 2.22 -27.99 24.04
CA ILE A 138 3.18 -27.08 23.37
C ILE A 138 4.56 -27.12 24.05
N LEU A 139 4.61 -27.18 25.38
CA LEU A 139 5.87 -27.13 26.13
C LEU A 139 6.57 -28.49 26.24
N PHE A 140 5.82 -29.58 26.11
CA PHE A 140 6.32 -30.94 26.27
C PHE A 140 5.94 -31.86 25.11
N SER A 141 5.53 -31.32 23.94
CA SER A 141 5.33 -32.17 22.76
C SER A 141 6.66 -32.76 22.28
N ASP A 142 6.64 -34.06 22.04
CA ASP A 142 7.71 -34.70 21.30
C ASP A 142 7.79 -34.09 19.88
N PRO A 143 8.99 -33.77 19.38
CA PRO A 143 9.14 -33.21 18.05
C PRO A 143 8.54 -34.17 17.02
N PRO A 144 7.86 -33.66 15.97
CA PRO A 144 7.15 -34.49 15.01
C PRO A 144 8.09 -35.55 14.43
N PRO A 145 7.63 -36.82 14.29
CA PRO A 145 8.48 -37.92 13.88
C PRO A 145 9.11 -37.59 12.53
N ARG A 146 10.45 -37.71 12.45
CA ARG A 146 11.20 -37.43 11.21
C ARG A 146 10.60 -38.28 10.10
N LYS A 147 10.06 -37.64 9.05
CA LYS A 147 9.66 -38.35 7.82
C LYS A 147 10.88 -39.10 7.31
N LYS A 148 10.83 -40.44 7.36
CA LYS A 148 11.84 -41.29 6.72
C LYS A 148 11.80 -40.97 5.22
N ARG A 149 12.96 -40.60 4.67
CA ARG A 149 13.17 -40.36 3.24
C ARG A 149 13.00 -41.66 2.47
#